data_AF-A0A968G124-F1
#
_entry.id   AF-A0A968G124-F1
#
_cell.length_a   1.000
_cell.length_b   1.000
_cell.length_c   1.000
_cell.angle_alpha   90.00
_cell.angle_beta   90.00
_cell.angle_gamma   90.00
#
_symmetry.space_group_name_H-M   'P 1'
#
loop_
_entity.id
_entity.type
_entity.pdbx_description
1 polymer ?
#
loop_
_entity_poly.entity_id
_entity_poly.type
_entity_poly.pdbx_seq_one_letter_code
_entity_poly.pdbx_strand_id
1 'polypeptide(L)'
;LSLGPAERKMIHNIFNFGEITVEHCMVPLVHITAVSDAITMKEAHEIANDSGFSRLPVYHQKMYNLIGILNTFDLLNQPMDDTSITDLIRPAYYVPPNKKIDDLLRELQQRGLHMAFVVDEYGGCVGCVTIEDLLEEIVGEIEDEYDKPEKRYESYPGGGFLIDAEMEINAINETLNLTLPGGNYETLAGLAIDRLERIPNPGDQVEVNGYRLTIKEANKRKIESIIVTPASPASQEPAAGE
;
A
#
# COMPACT_ATOMS: atom_id res chain seq x y z
N LEU A 1 7.43 14.45 31.91
CA LEU A 1 7.81 14.45 30.48
C LEU A 1 6.51 14.60 29.69
N SER A 2 6.29 15.77 29.06
CA SER A 2 5.12 15.94 28.19
C SER A 2 5.52 15.37 26.83
N LEU A 3 4.88 14.27 26.42
CA LEU A 3 5.08 13.68 25.11
C LEU A 3 4.67 14.67 24.02
N GLY A 4 5.43 14.72 22.92
CA GLY A 4 5.09 15.47 21.72
C GLY A 4 3.88 14.87 20.97
N PRO A 5 3.28 15.60 20.01
CA PRO A 5 2.18 15.07 19.18
C PRO A 5 2.58 13.79 18.41
N ALA A 6 3.76 13.76 17.80
CA ALA A 6 4.27 12.59 17.06
C ALA A 6 4.50 11.38 17.97
N GLU A 7 5.12 11.58 19.15
CA GLU A 7 5.33 10.50 20.13
C GLU A 7 4.00 9.91 20.62
N ARG A 8 2.96 10.74 20.79
CA ARG A 8 1.62 10.26 21.13
C ARG A 8 0.99 9.44 20.01
N LYS A 9 1.15 9.85 18.74
CA LYS A 9 0.67 9.10 17.57
C LYS A 9 1.36 7.74 17.48
N MET A 10 2.68 7.72 17.61
CA MET A 10 3.47 6.48 17.61
C MET A 10 3.04 5.52 18.73
N ILE A 11 2.83 6.03 19.96
CA ILE A 11 2.34 5.21 21.07
C ILE A 11 0.96 4.61 20.75
N HIS A 12 0.06 5.39 20.16
CA HIS A 12 -1.26 4.89 19.74
C HIS A 12 -1.13 3.82 18.66
N ASN A 13 -0.26 4.02 17.67
CA ASN A 13 0.00 3.05 16.61
C ASN A 13 0.58 1.74 17.16
N ILE A 14 1.46 1.79 18.17
CA ILE A 14 1.96 0.58 18.85
C ILE A 14 0.83 -0.26 19.46
N PHE A 15 -0.22 0.36 19.99
CA PHE A 15 -1.37 -0.40 20.51
C PHE A 15 -2.19 -1.05 19.39
N ASN A 16 -2.32 -0.40 18.23
CA ASN A 16 -3.01 -0.96 17.06
C ASN A 16 -2.15 -2.01 16.33
N PHE A 17 -0.83 -1.90 16.41
CA PHE A 17 0.14 -2.75 15.73
C PHE A 17 -0.07 -4.25 16.01
N GLY A 18 -0.44 -4.59 17.26
CA GLY A 18 -0.75 -5.97 17.63
C GLY A 18 -2.05 -6.53 17.03
N GLU A 19 -2.89 -5.68 16.43
CA GLU A 19 -4.14 -6.09 15.81
C GLU A 19 -4.10 -6.15 14.29
N ILE A 20 -3.11 -5.54 13.65
CA ILE A 20 -2.97 -5.51 12.20
C ILE A 20 -2.46 -6.86 11.69
N THR A 21 -2.94 -7.26 10.52
CA THR A 21 -2.51 -8.49 9.83
C THR A 21 -1.61 -8.17 8.65
N VAL A 22 -0.81 -9.15 8.23
CA VAL A 22 0.12 -9.04 7.10
C VAL A 22 -0.57 -8.56 5.83
N GLU A 23 -1.81 -8.98 5.59
CA GLU A 23 -2.61 -8.57 4.43
C GLU A 23 -2.79 -7.05 4.29
N HIS A 24 -2.87 -6.32 5.40
CA HIS A 24 -3.08 -4.87 5.39
C HIS A 24 -1.79 -4.09 5.09
N CYS A 25 -0.63 -4.61 5.52
CA CYS A 25 0.66 -3.93 5.32
C CYS A 25 1.48 -4.46 4.12
N MET A 26 1.04 -5.54 3.46
CA MET A 26 1.84 -6.16 2.40
C MET A 26 1.82 -5.32 1.13
N VAL A 27 2.92 -5.35 0.39
CA VAL A 27 2.97 -4.90 -1.00
C VAL A 27 2.27 -5.94 -1.88
N PRO A 28 1.17 -5.60 -2.57
CA PRO A 28 0.46 -6.54 -3.42
C PRO A 28 1.32 -7.02 -4.59
N LEU A 29 1.17 -8.28 -5.03
CA LEU A 29 1.98 -8.92 -6.08
C LEU A 29 2.10 -8.05 -7.34
N VAL A 30 1.02 -7.38 -7.72
CA VAL A 30 0.95 -6.53 -8.92
C VAL A 30 1.88 -5.30 -8.86
N HIS A 31 2.30 -4.89 -7.67
CA HIS A 31 3.23 -3.79 -7.43
C HIS A 31 4.67 -4.27 -7.18
N ILE A 32 4.90 -5.58 -7.11
CA ILE A 32 6.23 -6.15 -6.86
C ILE A 32 7.07 -6.10 -8.14
N THR A 33 8.25 -5.49 -8.02
CA THR A 33 9.32 -5.65 -9.01
C THR A 33 10.14 -6.90 -8.67
N ALA A 34 10.13 -7.90 -9.55
CA ALA A 34 10.82 -9.18 -9.35
C ALA A 34 11.62 -9.59 -10.60
N VAL A 35 12.58 -10.49 -10.40
CA VAL A 35 13.43 -11.05 -11.45
C VAL A 35 13.18 -12.55 -11.65
N SER A 36 13.38 -13.03 -12.87
CA SER A 36 13.29 -14.47 -13.17
C SER A 36 14.54 -15.19 -12.65
N ASP A 37 14.39 -16.42 -12.16
CA ASP A 37 15.54 -17.28 -11.80
C ASP A 37 16.41 -17.70 -12.99
N ALA A 38 15.89 -17.52 -14.21
CA ALA A 38 16.56 -17.85 -15.46
C ALA A 38 17.45 -16.72 -16.04
N ILE A 39 17.55 -15.57 -15.38
CA ILE A 39 18.42 -14.48 -15.86
C ILE A 39 19.90 -14.76 -15.58
N THR A 40 20.74 -14.07 -16.34
CA THR A 40 22.20 -14.10 -16.18
C THR A 40 22.70 -13.08 -15.16
N MET A 41 23.93 -13.23 -14.68
CA MET A 41 24.60 -12.25 -13.81
C MET A 41 24.64 -10.87 -14.45
N LYS A 42 24.93 -10.79 -15.75
CA LYS A 42 24.92 -9.53 -16.50
C LYS A 42 23.56 -8.83 -16.44
N GLU A 43 22.48 -9.54 -16.75
CA GLU A 43 21.11 -8.99 -16.71
C GLU A 43 20.73 -8.57 -15.28
N ALA A 44 21.12 -9.35 -14.28
CA ALA A 44 20.85 -9.02 -12.88
C ALA A 44 21.55 -7.74 -12.42
N HIS A 45 22.79 -7.49 -12.87
CA HIS A 45 23.50 -6.24 -12.61
C HIS A 45 22.83 -5.03 -13.27
N GLU A 46 22.34 -5.18 -14.51
CA GLU A 46 21.60 -4.13 -15.22
C GLU A 46 20.33 -3.75 -14.42
N ILE A 47 19.53 -4.76 -14.03
CA ILE A 47 18.32 -4.54 -13.23
C ILE A 47 18.64 -3.95 -11.85
N ALA A 48 19.69 -4.41 -11.19
CA ALA A 48 20.09 -3.90 -9.88
C ALA A 48 20.47 -2.41 -9.94
N ASN A 49 21.16 -1.96 -10.98
CA ASN A 49 21.54 -0.56 -11.17
C ASN A 49 20.34 0.34 -11.48
N ASP A 50 19.36 -0.17 -12.23
CA ASP A 50 18.21 0.64 -12.69
C ASP A 50 17.07 0.69 -11.66
N SER A 51 16.93 -0.35 -10.82
CA SER A 51 15.74 -0.51 -9.96
C SER A 51 15.83 0.22 -8.61
N GLY A 52 17.03 0.51 -8.11
CA GLY A 52 17.24 1.14 -6.80
C GLY A 52 16.90 0.26 -5.59
N PHE A 53 16.53 -1.01 -5.79
CA PHE A 53 16.17 -1.92 -4.69
C PHE A 53 17.40 -2.66 -4.13
N SER A 54 17.43 -2.80 -2.80
CA SER A 54 18.45 -3.62 -2.12
C SER A 54 18.18 -5.13 -2.22
N ARG A 55 16.90 -5.52 -2.40
CA ARG A 55 16.45 -6.90 -2.43
C ARG A 55 15.41 -7.06 -3.54
N LEU A 56 15.68 -7.96 -4.46
CA LEU A 56 14.79 -8.29 -5.56
C LEU A 56 14.18 -9.67 -5.33
N PRO A 57 12.85 -9.77 -5.21
CA PRO A 57 12.16 -11.05 -5.28
C PRO A 57 12.52 -11.81 -6.56
N VAL A 58 12.67 -13.13 -6.44
CA VAL A 58 12.99 -14.02 -7.56
C VAL A 58 11.84 -14.98 -7.79
N TYR A 59 11.33 -15.05 -9.02
CA TYR A 59 10.27 -15.96 -9.41
C TYR A 59 10.74 -17.06 -10.35
N HIS A 60 10.06 -18.19 -10.33
CA HIS A 60 10.27 -19.28 -11.30
C HIS A 60 9.04 -19.46 -12.20
N GLN A 61 9.23 -19.28 -13.51
CA GLN A 61 8.22 -19.38 -14.60
C GLN A 61 7.03 -18.41 -14.53
N LYS A 62 6.46 -18.19 -13.35
CA LYS A 62 5.26 -17.40 -13.10
C LYS A 62 5.50 -16.44 -11.94
N MET A 63 5.00 -15.20 -12.06
CA MET A 63 5.21 -14.15 -11.08
C MET A 63 4.74 -14.53 -9.66
N TYR A 64 3.62 -15.26 -9.54
CA TYR A 64 3.10 -15.71 -8.24
C TYR A 64 3.94 -16.84 -7.60
N ASN A 65 4.92 -17.37 -8.30
CA ASN A 65 5.82 -18.42 -7.80
C ASN A 65 7.15 -17.79 -7.39
N LEU A 66 7.12 -16.99 -6.32
CA LEU A 66 8.31 -16.36 -5.74
C LEU A 66 9.09 -17.41 -4.94
N ILE A 67 10.29 -17.76 -5.40
CA ILE A 67 11.12 -18.84 -4.85
C ILE A 67 12.19 -18.32 -3.88
N GLY A 68 12.48 -17.02 -3.91
CA GLY A 68 13.58 -16.47 -3.13
C GLY A 68 13.82 -14.99 -3.35
N ILE A 69 14.98 -14.55 -2.88
CA ILE A 69 15.41 -13.15 -2.87
C ILE A 69 16.85 -13.09 -3.38
N LEU A 70 17.10 -12.18 -4.30
CA LEU A 70 18.43 -11.75 -4.72
C LEU A 70 18.79 -10.47 -3.99
N ASN A 71 19.88 -10.48 -3.22
CA ASN A 71 20.42 -9.27 -2.64
C ASN A 71 21.32 -8.59 -3.66
N THR A 72 21.03 -7.35 -4.03
CA THR A 72 21.79 -6.63 -5.07
C THR A 72 23.23 -6.34 -4.64
N PHE A 73 23.51 -6.28 -3.33
CA PHE A 73 24.87 -6.18 -2.82
C PHE A 73 25.71 -7.44 -3.07
N ASP A 74 25.09 -8.62 -3.17
CA ASP A 74 25.81 -9.86 -3.45
C ASP A 74 26.36 -9.87 -4.89
N LEU A 75 25.77 -9.09 -5.81
CA LEU A 75 26.22 -8.93 -7.19
C LEU A 75 27.54 -8.15 -7.29
N LEU A 76 27.81 -7.21 -6.37
CA LEU A 76 29.02 -6.36 -6.42
C LEU A 76 30.33 -7.15 -6.43
N ASN A 77 30.32 -8.37 -5.89
CA ASN A 77 31.48 -9.25 -5.82
C ASN A 77 31.51 -10.30 -6.94
N GLN A 78 30.61 -10.23 -7.91
CA GLN A 78 30.42 -11.21 -8.97
C GLN A 78 30.80 -10.62 -10.34
N PRO A 79 31.29 -11.46 -11.27
CA PRO A 79 31.55 -11.02 -12.63
C PRO A 79 30.23 -10.70 -13.37
N MET A 80 30.26 -9.67 -14.22
CA MET A 80 29.18 -9.39 -15.16
C MET A 80 29.34 -10.27 -16.41
N ASP A 81 28.90 -11.51 -16.31
CA ASP A 81 28.95 -12.49 -17.40
C ASP A 81 27.61 -13.24 -17.59
N ASP A 82 27.61 -14.24 -18.47
CA ASP A 82 26.41 -15.01 -18.82
C ASP A 82 26.15 -16.19 -17.85
N THR A 83 26.81 -16.22 -16.68
CA THR A 83 26.55 -17.25 -15.66
C THR A 83 25.20 -17.03 -14.97
N SER A 84 24.67 -18.07 -14.33
CA SER A 84 23.35 -18.03 -13.71
C SER A 84 23.39 -17.40 -12.32
N ILE A 85 22.33 -16.65 -11.96
CA ILE A 85 22.16 -16.08 -10.63
C ILE A 85 21.78 -17.09 -9.54
N THR A 86 21.52 -18.36 -9.88
CA THR A 86 20.87 -19.32 -8.97
C THR A 86 21.59 -19.48 -7.64
N ASP A 87 22.92 -19.42 -7.63
CA ASP A 87 23.74 -19.58 -6.42
C ASP A 87 23.63 -18.38 -5.44
N LEU A 88 23.14 -17.23 -5.91
CA LEU A 88 22.92 -16.04 -5.10
C LEU A 88 21.49 -15.95 -4.55
N ILE A 89 20.59 -16.83 -5.02
CA ILE A 89 19.19 -16.81 -4.59
C ILE A 89 19.12 -17.33 -3.16
N ARG A 90 18.71 -16.46 -2.24
CA ARG A 90 18.40 -16.83 -0.87
C ARG A 90 16.96 -17.35 -0.80
N PRO A 91 16.69 -18.45 -0.07
CA PRO A 91 15.38 -19.07 -0.07
C PRO A 91 14.31 -18.13 0.51
N ALA A 92 13.12 -18.20 -0.08
CA ALA A 92 11.93 -17.50 0.38
C ALA A 92 11.50 -17.90 1.79
N TYR A 93 10.96 -16.94 2.53
CA TYR A 93 10.21 -17.19 3.76
C TYR A 93 8.74 -16.87 3.52
N TYR A 94 7.86 -17.84 3.73
CA TYR A 94 6.44 -17.72 3.42
C TYR A 94 5.60 -17.55 4.67
N VAL A 95 4.59 -16.69 4.58
CA VAL A 95 3.66 -16.38 5.67
C VAL A 95 2.23 -16.27 5.16
N PRO A 96 1.22 -16.62 5.97
CA PRO A 96 -0.18 -16.42 5.58
C PRO A 96 -0.62 -14.96 5.77
N PRO A 97 -1.61 -14.47 4.99
CA PRO A 97 -2.09 -13.08 5.03
C PRO A 97 -2.69 -12.67 6.39
N ASN A 98 -3.28 -13.62 7.11
CA ASN A 98 -3.93 -13.39 8.41
C ASN A 98 -2.96 -13.38 9.60
N LYS A 99 -1.66 -13.54 9.37
CA LYS A 99 -0.65 -13.48 10.45
C LYS A 99 -0.59 -12.07 11.04
N LYS A 100 -0.42 -11.95 12.36
CA LYS A 100 -0.22 -10.65 13.01
C LYS A 100 1.17 -10.09 12.72
N ILE A 101 1.24 -8.79 12.48
CA ILE A 101 2.46 -8.12 12.04
C ILE A 101 3.54 -8.06 13.13
N ASP A 102 3.15 -8.04 14.41
CA ASP A 102 4.07 -8.04 15.54
C ASP A 102 4.76 -9.39 15.76
N ASP A 103 4.03 -10.48 15.54
CA ASP A 103 4.59 -11.82 15.50
C ASP A 103 5.54 -11.99 14.30
N LEU A 104 5.16 -11.47 13.14
CA LEU A 104 6.01 -11.52 11.95
C LEU A 104 7.31 -10.73 12.16
N LEU A 105 7.23 -9.51 12.70
CA LEU A 105 8.40 -8.68 12.97
C LEU A 105 9.40 -9.41 13.87
N ARG A 106 8.91 -10.05 14.94
CA ARG A 106 9.76 -10.85 15.84
C ARG A 106 10.40 -12.04 15.13
N GLU A 107 9.67 -12.75 14.28
CA GLU A 107 10.21 -13.88 13.53
C GLU A 107 11.29 -13.46 12.53
N LEU A 108 11.06 -12.37 11.79
CA LEU A 108 12.02 -11.81 10.84
C LEU A 108 13.31 -11.39 11.57
N GLN A 109 13.19 -10.69 12.70
CA GLN A 109 14.32 -10.30 13.54
C GLN A 109 15.10 -11.51 14.07
N GLN A 110 14.42 -12.52 14.61
CA GLN A 110 15.06 -13.72 15.16
C GLN A 110 15.79 -14.54 14.09
N ARG A 111 15.26 -14.56 12.86
CA ARG A 111 15.84 -15.29 11.73
C ARG A 111 16.87 -14.47 10.94
N GLY A 112 17.01 -13.16 11.23
CA GLY A 112 17.84 -12.26 10.43
C GLY A 112 17.34 -12.08 9.00
N LEU A 113 16.02 -12.21 8.79
CA LEU A 113 15.36 -12.02 7.49
C LEU A 113 14.77 -10.62 7.42
N HIS A 114 14.78 -10.02 6.23
CA HIS A 114 14.26 -8.66 6.02
C HIS A 114 12.97 -8.62 5.19
N MET A 115 12.56 -9.75 4.62
CA MET A 115 11.43 -9.83 3.70
C MET A 115 10.79 -11.21 3.81
N ALA A 116 9.47 -11.26 3.69
CA ALA A 116 8.66 -12.46 3.59
C ALA A 116 7.70 -12.36 2.40
N PHE A 117 7.30 -13.50 1.85
CA PHE A 117 6.29 -13.61 0.81
C PHE A 117 4.98 -14.10 1.40
N VAL A 118 3.89 -13.43 1.01
CA VAL A 118 2.55 -13.74 1.50
C VAL A 118 1.90 -14.71 0.54
N VAL A 119 1.42 -15.85 1.05
CA VAL A 119 0.84 -16.93 0.23
C VAL A 119 -0.61 -17.19 0.60
N ASP A 120 -1.44 -17.42 -0.42
CA ASP A 120 -2.84 -17.84 -0.26
C ASP A 120 -2.98 -19.35 0.03
N GLU A 121 -4.22 -19.81 0.20
CA GLU A 121 -4.55 -21.21 0.47
C GLU A 121 -4.24 -22.16 -0.70
N TYR A 122 -4.05 -21.61 -1.90
CA TYR A 122 -3.67 -22.35 -3.10
C TYR A 122 -2.15 -22.40 -3.30
N GLY A 123 -1.39 -21.72 -2.43
CA GLY A 123 0.07 -21.66 -2.45
C GLY A 123 0.64 -20.63 -3.44
N GLY A 124 -0.20 -19.75 -4.00
CA GLY A 124 0.24 -18.64 -4.83
C GLY A 124 0.68 -17.46 -3.97
N CYS A 125 1.80 -16.81 -4.33
CA CYS A 125 2.16 -15.55 -3.69
C CYS A 125 1.16 -14.47 -4.10
N VAL A 126 0.60 -13.77 -3.10
CA VAL A 126 -0.32 -12.64 -3.29
C VAL A 126 0.35 -11.29 -2.99
N GLY A 127 1.50 -11.31 -2.34
CA GLY A 127 2.28 -10.11 -2.01
C GLY A 127 3.60 -10.42 -1.32
N CYS A 128 4.29 -9.37 -0.88
CA CYS A 128 5.47 -9.46 -0.02
C CYS A 128 5.42 -8.39 1.07
N VAL A 129 6.17 -8.59 2.14
CA VAL A 129 6.27 -7.65 3.24
C VAL A 129 7.71 -7.59 3.73
N THR A 130 8.18 -6.40 4.04
CA THR A 130 9.53 -6.11 4.54
C THR A 130 9.51 -5.67 6.00
N ILE A 131 10.65 -5.65 6.67
CA ILE A 131 10.74 -5.10 8.03
C ILE A 131 10.37 -3.62 8.02
N GLU A 132 10.76 -2.91 6.97
CA GLU A 132 10.50 -1.51 6.74
C GLU A 132 8.98 -1.24 6.71
N ASP A 133 8.22 -2.02 5.92
CA ASP A 133 6.75 -1.92 5.86
C ASP A 133 6.10 -2.18 7.24
N LEU A 134 6.60 -3.18 7.98
CA LEU A 134 6.09 -3.47 9.32
C LEU A 134 6.39 -2.32 10.30
N LEU A 135 7.54 -1.66 10.20
CA LEU A 135 7.88 -0.55 11.08
C LEU A 135 7.12 0.73 10.71
N GLU A 136 6.75 0.90 9.44
CA GLU A 136 5.94 2.02 8.97
C GLU A 136 4.57 2.05 9.66
N GLU A 137 3.95 0.90 9.95
CA GLU A 137 2.70 0.85 10.72
C GLU A 137 2.82 1.47 12.13
N ILE A 138 4.02 1.45 12.71
CA ILE A 138 4.30 2.06 14.02
C ILE A 138 4.65 3.53 13.86
N VAL A 139 5.56 3.84 12.94
CA VAL A 139 6.19 5.15 12.79
C VAL A 139 5.27 6.13 12.03
N GLY A 140 4.51 5.64 11.06
CA GLY A 140 3.82 6.39 10.01
C GLY A 140 4.77 6.89 8.91
N GLU A 141 4.24 7.43 7.81
CA GLU A 141 5.04 8.22 6.87
C GLU A 141 5.69 9.36 7.68
N ILE A 142 7.03 9.40 7.74
CA ILE A 142 7.75 10.48 8.39
C ILE A 142 7.62 11.71 7.49
N GLU A 143 6.55 12.49 7.67
CA GLU A 143 6.43 13.81 7.06
C GLU A 143 7.48 14.73 7.69
N ASP A 144 8.60 14.93 6.99
CA ASP A 144 9.56 15.99 7.31
C ASP A 144 8.85 17.35 7.15
N GLU A 145 9.04 18.28 8.09
CA GLU A 145 8.49 19.65 8.01
C GLU A 145 8.97 20.41 6.75
N TYR A 146 9.95 19.86 6.03
CA TYR A 146 10.57 20.41 4.83
C TYR A 146 10.24 19.68 3.53
N ASP A 147 9.56 18.53 3.56
CA ASP A 147 9.16 17.86 2.33
C ASP A 147 8.01 18.63 1.68
N LYS A 148 8.22 19.05 0.43
CA LYS A 148 7.14 19.55 -0.42
C LYS A 148 6.50 18.33 -1.08
N PRO A 149 5.33 17.86 -0.63
CA PRO A 149 4.72 16.69 -1.24
C PRO A 149 4.36 16.97 -2.70
N GLU A 150 4.47 15.95 -3.55
CA GLU A 150 3.56 15.86 -4.69
C GLU A 150 2.16 16.04 -4.14
N LYS A 151 1.44 17.08 -4.57
CA LYS A 151 0.13 17.41 -4.00
C LYS A 151 -0.85 16.27 -4.28
N ARG A 152 -1.02 15.37 -3.30
CA ARG A 152 -2.02 14.29 -3.32
C ARG A 152 -3.46 14.82 -3.25
N TYR A 153 -3.65 16.12 -3.05
CA TYR A 153 -4.96 16.76 -3.13
C TYR A 153 -4.86 18.25 -3.54
N GLU A 154 -5.95 18.77 -4.09
CA GLU A 154 -6.14 20.18 -4.43
C GLU A 154 -7.52 20.68 -3.97
N SER A 155 -7.63 21.96 -3.63
CA SER A 155 -8.93 22.56 -3.31
C SER A 155 -9.83 22.57 -4.54
N TYR A 156 -11.10 22.21 -4.35
CA TYR A 156 -12.14 22.19 -5.37
C TYR A 156 -13.25 23.21 -5.02
N PRO A 157 -13.91 23.83 -6.01
CA PRO A 157 -15.00 24.78 -5.75
C PRO A 157 -16.08 24.24 -4.81
N GLY A 158 -16.69 25.14 -4.03
CA GLY A 158 -17.78 24.79 -3.11
C GLY A 158 -17.33 24.15 -1.80
N GLY A 159 -16.05 24.32 -1.41
CA GLY A 159 -15.50 23.75 -0.20
C GLY A 159 -15.18 22.25 -0.34
N GLY A 160 -14.97 21.79 -1.56
CA GLY A 160 -14.55 20.42 -1.84
C GLY A 160 -13.05 20.28 -2.04
N PHE A 161 -12.63 19.05 -2.32
CA PHE A 161 -11.26 18.69 -2.63
C PHE A 161 -11.23 17.72 -3.80
N LEU A 162 -10.27 17.88 -4.71
CA LEU A 162 -9.87 16.83 -5.65
C LEU A 162 -8.74 16.06 -4.98
N ILE A 163 -8.92 14.77 -4.75
CA ILE A 163 -8.00 13.94 -3.97
C ILE A 163 -7.55 12.76 -4.83
N ASP A 164 -6.26 12.41 -4.75
CA ASP A 164 -5.72 11.15 -5.26
C ASP A 164 -6.50 9.99 -4.63
N ALA A 165 -7.00 9.09 -5.46
CA ALA A 165 -7.87 8.02 -5.00
C ALA A 165 -7.13 6.95 -4.17
N GLU A 166 -5.79 6.88 -4.26
CA GLU A 166 -4.95 5.98 -3.46
C GLU A 166 -4.65 6.57 -2.07
N MET A 167 -4.99 7.83 -1.81
CA MET A 167 -4.79 8.44 -0.50
C MET A 167 -5.64 7.76 0.58
N GLU A 168 -5.03 7.44 1.71
CA GLU A 168 -5.68 6.77 2.83
C GLU A 168 -6.73 7.64 3.52
N ILE A 169 -7.81 7.01 3.97
CA ILE A 169 -8.93 7.69 4.64
C ILE A 169 -8.50 8.37 5.93
N ASN A 170 -7.60 7.75 6.68
CA ASN A 170 -7.08 8.32 7.92
C ASN A 170 -6.28 9.60 7.62
N ALA A 171 -5.37 9.57 6.65
CA ALA A 171 -4.62 10.72 6.20
C ALA A 171 -5.54 11.84 5.67
N ILE A 172 -6.57 11.48 4.88
CA ILE A 172 -7.56 12.45 4.38
C ILE A 172 -8.31 13.13 5.53
N ASN A 173 -8.77 12.36 6.51
CA ASN A 173 -9.52 12.90 7.65
C ASN A 173 -8.64 13.81 8.52
N GLU A 174 -7.38 13.42 8.77
CA GLU A 174 -6.41 14.21 9.53
C GLU A 174 -6.05 15.52 8.81
N THR A 175 -5.74 15.45 7.52
CA THR A 175 -5.21 16.58 6.75
C THR A 175 -6.30 17.55 6.28
N LEU A 176 -7.47 17.03 5.89
CA LEU A 176 -8.56 17.83 5.32
C LEU A 176 -9.69 18.11 6.31
N ASN A 177 -9.59 17.65 7.56
CA ASN A 177 -10.63 17.71 8.59
C ASN A 177 -11.98 17.15 8.09
N LEU A 178 -11.92 16.03 7.37
CA LEU A 178 -13.09 15.30 6.91
C LEU A 178 -13.45 14.19 7.91
N THR A 179 -14.65 13.62 7.75
CA THR A 179 -15.14 12.50 8.60
C THR A 179 -15.60 11.32 7.75
N LEU A 180 -14.79 10.98 6.75
CA LEU A 180 -15.02 9.82 5.91
C LEU A 180 -14.95 8.52 6.74
N PRO A 181 -15.89 7.58 6.55
CA PRO A 181 -15.95 6.37 7.36
C PRO A 181 -14.87 5.37 6.96
N GLY A 182 -14.17 4.79 7.94
CA GLY A 182 -13.37 3.57 7.72
C GLY A 182 -14.24 2.33 7.51
N GLY A 183 -13.63 1.22 7.07
CA GLY A 183 -14.31 -0.04 6.78
C GLY A 183 -13.32 -1.14 6.40
N ASN A 184 -13.74 -2.10 5.57
CA ASN A 184 -12.85 -3.13 5.01
C ASN A 184 -12.02 -2.60 3.81
N TYR A 185 -11.60 -1.34 3.91
CA TYR A 185 -10.90 -0.59 2.87
C TYR A 185 -10.04 0.49 3.55
N GLU A 186 -8.94 0.85 2.90
CA GLU A 186 -7.97 1.81 3.45
C GLU A 186 -7.96 3.13 2.68
N THR A 187 -8.17 3.06 1.37
CA THR A 187 -8.06 4.20 0.45
C THR A 187 -9.41 4.82 0.09
N LEU A 188 -9.39 6.05 -0.41
CA LEU A 188 -10.58 6.73 -0.94
C LEU A 188 -11.22 5.96 -2.11
N ALA A 189 -10.40 5.33 -2.97
CA ALA A 189 -10.86 4.44 -4.02
C ALA A 189 -11.58 3.22 -3.45
N GLY A 190 -11.00 2.58 -2.42
CA GLY A 190 -11.59 1.43 -1.74
C GLY A 190 -12.96 1.77 -1.16
N LEU A 191 -13.08 2.90 -0.47
CA LEU A 191 -14.37 3.42 0.01
C LEU A 191 -15.38 3.61 -1.11
N ALA A 192 -14.97 4.22 -2.23
CA ALA A 192 -15.88 4.47 -3.34
C ALA A 192 -16.37 3.16 -3.99
N ILE A 193 -15.49 2.18 -4.15
CA ILE A 193 -15.81 0.86 -4.72
C ILE A 193 -16.74 0.08 -3.79
N ASP A 194 -16.42 0.06 -2.48
CA ASP A 194 -17.24 -0.58 -1.45
C ASP A 194 -18.68 -0.06 -1.49
N ARG A 195 -18.85 1.26 -1.59
CA ARG A 195 -20.19 1.87 -1.62
C ARG A 195 -20.92 1.77 -2.95
N LEU A 196 -20.21 1.67 -4.05
CA LEU A 196 -20.81 1.54 -5.38
C LEU A 196 -21.13 0.08 -5.75
N GLU A 197 -20.53 -0.89 -5.05
CA GLU A 197 -20.65 -2.34 -5.32
C GLU A 197 -20.33 -2.75 -6.77
N ARG A 198 -19.56 -1.92 -7.48
CA ARG A 198 -19.14 -2.14 -8.88
C ARG A 198 -17.89 -1.34 -9.22
N ILE A 199 -17.26 -1.68 -10.35
CA ILE A 199 -16.17 -0.87 -10.91
C ILE A 199 -16.72 0.51 -11.32
N PRO A 200 -16.20 1.62 -10.76
CA PRO A 200 -16.75 2.94 -11.03
C PRO A 200 -16.29 3.50 -12.38
N ASN A 201 -17.18 4.28 -13.00
CA ASN A 201 -16.90 5.09 -14.18
C ASN A 201 -16.72 6.56 -13.77
N PRO A 202 -15.97 7.35 -14.56
CA PRO A 202 -15.94 8.81 -14.38
C PRO A 202 -17.36 9.40 -14.36
N GLY A 203 -17.64 10.22 -13.36
CA GLY A 203 -18.94 10.84 -13.12
C GLY A 203 -19.84 10.09 -12.15
N ASP A 204 -19.50 8.85 -11.75
CA ASP A 204 -20.23 8.15 -10.70
C ASP A 204 -20.14 8.91 -9.37
N GLN A 205 -21.22 8.85 -8.59
CA GLN A 205 -21.35 9.58 -7.34
C GLN A 205 -21.86 8.68 -6.22
N VAL A 206 -21.32 8.88 -5.02
CA VAL A 206 -21.80 8.23 -3.81
C VAL A 206 -21.76 9.19 -2.63
N GLU A 207 -22.74 9.10 -1.74
CA GLU A 207 -22.80 9.90 -0.52
C GLU A 207 -22.42 9.09 0.71
N VAL A 208 -21.52 9.65 1.53
CA VAL A 208 -21.00 9.05 2.75
C VAL A 208 -20.77 10.11 3.81
N ASN A 209 -21.33 9.92 5.00
CA ASN A 209 -21.17 10.81 6.16
C ASN A 209 -21.33 12.31 5.85
N GLY A 210 -22.28 12.68 4.99
CA GLY A 210 -22.51 14.08 4.62
C GLY A 210 -21.53 14.64 3.59
N TYR A 211 -20.75 13.79 2.93
CA TYR A 211 -19.93 14.13 1.77
C TYR A 211 -20.41 13.40 0.53
N ARG A 212 -20.26 14.05 -0.63
CA ARG A 212 -20.46 13.47 -1.95
C ARG A 212 -19.11 13.22 -2.58
N LEU A 213 -18.83 11.94 -2.87
CA LEU A 213 -17.66 11.49 -3.61
C LEU A 213 -18.07 11.36 -5.07
N THR A 214 -17.41 12.10 -5.95
CA THR A 214 -17.60 12.05 -7.40
C THR A 214 -16.33 11.53 -8.05
N ILE A 215 -16.43 10.42 -8.77
CA ILE A 215 -15.30 9.85 -9.51
C ILE A 215 -14.91 10.82 -10.62
N LYS A 216 -13.71 11.39 -10.55
CA LYS A 216 -13.24 12.37 -11.53
C LYS A 216 -12.55 11.69 -12.69
N GLU A 217 -11.55 10.88 -12.36
CA GLU A 217 -10.78 10.10 -13.34
C GLU A 217 -10.68 8.66 -12.86
N ALA A 218 -10.92 7.74 -13.79
CA ALA A 218 -10.79 6.32 -13.58
C ALA A 218 -10.44 5.67 -14.92
N ASN A 219 -9.57 4.67 -14.87
CA ASN A 219 -9.25 3.81 -16.00
C ASN A 219 -9.89 2.42 -15.79
N LYS A 220 -9.62 1.47 -16.69
CA LYS A 220 -10.23 0.12 -16.62
C LYS A 220 -9.87 -0.69 -15.37
N ARG A 221 -8.85 -0.26 -14.62
CA ARG A 221 -8.26 -1.03 -13.51
C ARG A 221 -8.35 -0.30 -12.16
N LYS A 222 -8.31 1.03 -12.16
CA LYS A 222 -8.31 1.82 -10.94
C LYS A 222 -9.00 3.17 -11.10
N ILE A 223 -9.41 3.72 -9.98
CA ILE A 223 -9.79 5.13 -9.85
C ILE A 223 -8.51 5.92 -9.63
N GLU A 224 -8.36 7.04 -10.33
CA GLU A 224 -7.17 7.90 -10.25
C GLU A 224 -7.44 9.09 -9.33
N SER A 225 -8.61 9.71 -9.44
CA SER A 225 -8.96 10.85 -8.58
C SER A 225 -10.45 10.93 -8.28
N ILE A 226 -10.76 11.45 -7.09
CA ILE A 226 -12.11 11.61 -6.57
C ILE A 226 -12.30 13.04 -6.08
N ILE A 227 -13.40 13.68 -6.50
CA ILE A 227 -13.85 14.96 -5.96
C ILE A 227 -14.72 14.68 -4.75
N VAL A 228 -14.32 15.20 -3.59
CA VAL A 228 -15.08 15.14 -2.33
C VAL A 228 -15.66 16.51 -2.05
N THR A 229 -16.99 16.65 -2.03
CA THR A 229 -17.67 17.89 -1.64
C THR A 229 -18.62 17.65 -0.47
N PRO A 230 -18.95 18.68 0.34
CA PRO A 230 -20.07 18.56 1.27
C PRO A 230 -21.35 18.20 0.51
N ALA A 231 -22.08 17.19 0.98
CA ALA A 231 -23.39 16.86 0.46
C ALA A 231 -24.30 18.08 0.73
N SER A 232 -24.94 18.63 -0.32
CA SER A 232 -25.94 19.66 -0.09
C SER A 232 -27.04 19.10 0.82
N PRO A 233 -27.56 19.87 1.79
CA PRO A 233 -28.80 19.50 2.44
C PRO A 233 -29.84 19.39 1.33
N ALA A 234 -30.34 18.17 1.08
CA ALA A 234 -31.41 17.98 0.12
C ALA A 234 -32.55 18.93 0.50
N SER A 235 -32.95 19.77 -0.45
CA SER A 235 -34.21 20.50 -0.41
C SER A 235 -35.28 19.49 0.00
N GLN A 236 -35.83 19.66 1.21
CA GLN A 236 -37.05 18.98 1.59
C GLN A 236 -38.09 19.41 0.56
N GLU A 237 -38.48 18.50 -0.35
CA GLU A 237 -39.68 18.67 -1.14
C GLU A 237 -40.83 18.92 -0.14
N PRO A 238 -41.56 20.04 -0.27
CA PRO A 238 -42.71 20.27 0.58
C PRO A 238 -43.68 19.10 0.36
N ALA A 239 -44.03 18.43 1.46
CA ALA A 239 -45.11 17.47 1.49
C ALA A 239 -46.32 18.12 0.81
N ALA A 240 -46.71 17.58 -0.35
CA ALA A 240 -47.97 17.92 -0.97
C ALA A 240 -49.08 17.50 -0.01
N GLY A 241 -49.64 18.48 0.69
CA GLY A 241 -50.96 18.34 1.30
C GLY A 241 -52.00 18.39 0.21
N GLU A 242 -52.84 17.36 0.14
CA GLU A 242 -54.30 17.40 0.35
C GLU A 242 -54.87 15.98 0.31
#